data_AF-A0A7W2RA69-F1
#
_entry.id   AF-A0A7W2RA69-F1
#
_cell.length_a   1.000
_cell.length_b   1.000
_cell.length_c   1.000
_cell.angle_alpha   90.00
_cell.angle_beta   90.00
_cell.angle_gamma   90.00
#
_symmetry.space_group_name_H-M   'P 1'
#
loop_
_entity.id
_entity.type
_entity.pdbx_description
1 polymer ?
#
loop_
_entity_poly.entity_id
_entity_poly.type
_entity_poly.pdbx_seq_one_letter_code
_entity_poly.pdbx_strand_id
1 'polypeptide(L)'
;MKINLKKATLIKRYKRFLADIILEDASETTLHVANTGAMTGCATEGDIVWYSTSDNKKRKYPFSWEITQTQKDHYICVNTLRANQLVEEAITNKAINELLVYTNLRREVKYGDENSKIDFLLTDENNIETYIEVKSVTLLGDGPENKQGYFPDAVTLRGQKHLRELIEMKQQGHRAVLLFAVLHSGINSVMAAKHIDAEYAALLSKAIEYGVEVIAYKANFSTIRSNVTVSLVQPLPVKIND
;
A
#
# COMPACT_ATOMS: atom_id res chain seq x y z
N MET A 1 13.58 0.54 -2.24
CA MET A 1 13.91 1.22 -0.96
C MET A 1 14.70 0.26 -0.08
N LYS A 2 15.84 0.69 0.47
CA LYS A 2 16.62 -0.10 1.44
C LYS A 2 16.39 0.45 2.84
N ILE A 3 15.95 -0.40 3.77
CA ILE A 3 15.76 -0.02 5.17
C ILE A 3 16.61 -0.91 6.06
N ASN A 4 17.34 -0.30 7.00
CA ASN A 4 18.00 -1.03 8.07
C ASN A 4 16.97 -1.31 9.16
N LEU A 5 16.65 -2.59 9.35
CA LEU A 5 15.60 -3.03 10.27
C LEU A 5 16.16 -3.99 11.30
N LYS A 6 15.63 -3.88 12.51
CA LYS A 6 15.83 -4.88 13.57
C LYS A 6 14.56 -5.69 13.72
N LYS A 7 14.70 -6.94 14.16
CA LYS A 7 13.56 -7.84 14.40
C LYS A 7 13.18 -7.86 15.88
N ALA A 8 11.90 -8.11 16.14
CA ALA A 8 11.33 -8.33 17.45
C ALA A 8 10.11 -9.24 17.34
N THR A 9 9.59 -9.73 18.45
CA THR A 9 8.37 -10.54 18.47
C THR A 9 7.19 -9.67 18.89
N LEU A 10 6.08 -9.72 18.13
CA LEU A 10 4.87 -8.98 18.47
C LEU A 10 4.20 -9.57 19.71
N ILE A 11 3.90 -8.72 20.69
CA ILE A 11 2.96 -9.07 21.77
C ILE A 11 1.55 -8.71 21.30
N LYS A 12 1.30 -7.43 21.03
CA LYS A 12 -0.03 -6.96 20.59
C LYS A 12 0.02 -5.58 19.96
N ARG A 13 -0.89 -5.32 19.01
CA ARG A 13 -1.23 -3.96 18.55
C ARG A 13 -2.43 -3.43 19.32
N TYR A 14 -2.40 -2.16 19.71
CA TYR A 14 -3.49 -1.52 20.44
C TYR A 14 -3.58 -0.03 20.13
N LYS A 15 -4.74 0.58 20.43
CA LYS A 15 -5.02 2.02 20.19
C LYS A 15 -4.70 2.49 18.76
N ARG A 16 -4.72 1.57 17.78
CA ARG A 16 -4.36 1.72 16.36
C ARG A 16 -2.89 2.06 16.08
N PHE A 17 -2.26 2.90 16.90
CA PHE A 17 -0.95 3.51 16.64
C PHE A 17 0.19 2.94 17.49
N LEU A 18 -0.06 1.96 18.35
CA LEU A 18 0.93 1.39 19.25
C LEU A 18 0.97 -0.14 19.12
N ALA A 19 2.16 -0.70 19.27
CA ALA A 19 2.34 -2.13 19.40
C ALA A 19 3.43 -2.42 20.43
N ASP A 20 3.15 -3.31 21.37
CA ASP A 20 4.16 -3.79 22.32
C ASP A 20 4.86 -5.01 21.74
N ILE A 21 6.17 -5.10 21.96
CA ILE A 21 7.06 -6.09 21.35
C ILE A 21 8.10 -6.60 22.36
N ILE A 22 8.63 -7.79 22.11
CA ILE A 22 9.79 -8.36 22.82
C ILE A 22 11.01 -8.26 21.91
N LEU A 23 12.03 -7.55 22.36
CA LEU A 23 13.31 -7.38 21.66
C LEU A 23 14.17 -8.66 21.75
N GLU A 24 15.25 -8.72 20.97
CA GLU A 24 16.17 -9.87 20.97
C GLU A 24 16.88 -10.09 22.32
N ASP A 25 16.99 -9.05 23.14
CA ASP A 25 17.53 -9.13 24.51
C ASP A 25 16.45 -9.47 25.56
N ALA A 26 15.26 -9.89 25.11
CA ALA A 26 14.08 -10.20 25.91
C ALA A 26 13.43 -9.01 26.65
N SER A 27 13.90 -7.78 26.45
CA SER A 27 13.24 -6.60 27.01
C SER A 27 11.99 -6.22 26.20
N GLU A 28 10.99 -5.64 26.88
CA GLU A 28 9.78 -5.14 26.24
C GLU A 28 9.89 -3.66 25.88
N THR A 29 9.31 -3.30 24.74
CA THR A 29 9.19 -1.89 24.33
C THR A 29 7.97 -1.67 23.43
N THR A 30 7.71 -0.42 23.07
CA THR A 30 6.56 -0.02 22.26
C THR A 30 7.00 0.59 20.93
N LEU A 31 6.44 0.08 19.83
CA LEU A 31 6.55 0.61 18.48
C LEU A 31 5.45 1.63 18.19
N HIS A 32 5.78 2.64 17.39
CA HIS A 32 4.77 3.41 16.65
C HIS A 32 4.28 2.64 15.42
N VAL A 33 2.97 2.63 15.21
CA VAL A 33 2.31 1.97 14.08
C VAL A 33 1.77 3.02 13.12
N ALA A 34 2.43 3.19 11.98
CA ALA A 34 2.06 4.13 10.92
C ALA A 34 1.02 3.53 9.97
N ASN A 35 -0.04 2.94 10.53
CA ASN A 35 -1.16 2.36 9.80
C ASN A 35 -2.44 2.52 10.63
N THR A 36 -3.41 3.24 10.09
CA THR A 36 -4.70 3.52 10.75
C THR A 36 -5.77 2.48 10.45
N GLY A 37 -5.54 1.61 9.47
CA GLY A 37 -6.46 0.56 9.02
C GLY A 37 -6.58 -0.59 10.01
N ALA A 38 -7.40 -1.57 9.64
CA ALA A 38 -7.67 -2.74 10.48
C ALA A 38 -6.41 -3.59 10.67
N MET A 39 -5.53 -3.65 9.66
CA MET A 39 -4.34 -4.53 9.63
C MET A 39 -4.73 -6.00 9.83
N THR A 40 -5.87 -6.40 9.27
CA THR A 40 -6.37 -7.77 9.29
C THR A 40 -5.29 -8.73 8.75
N GLY A 41 -4.96 -9.76 9.53
CA GLY A 41 -3.92 -10.73 9.19
C GLY A 41 -2.47 -10.21 9.24
N CYS A 42 -2.24 -8.96 9.64
CA CYS A 42 -0.91 -8.33 9.63
C CYS A 42 -0.30 -8.11 11.02
N ALA A 43 -1.03 -8.43 12.10
CA ALA A 43 -0.66 -8.11 13.48
C ALA A 43 -1.03 -9.24 14.44
N THR A 44 -0.72 -10.48 14.09
CA THR A 44 -1.02 -11.65 14.93
C THR A 44 0.01 -11.75 16.04
N GLU A 45 -0.42 -11.97 17.28
CA GLU A 45 0.49 -12.20 18.41
C GLU A 45 1.50 -13.32 18.06
N GLY A 46 2.76 -13.07 18.40
CA GLY A 46 3.88 -13.96 18.06
C GLY A 46 4.46 -13.78 16.66
N ASP A 47 3.87 -12.97 15.77
CA ASP A 47 4.48 -12.62 14.48
C ASP A 47 5.83 -11.90 14.71
N ILE A 48 6.78 -12.10 13.78
CA ILE A 48 8.03 -11.34 13.77
C ILE A 48 7.73 -9.95 13.19
N VAL A 49 8.15 -8.91 13.89
CA VAL A 49 8.07 -7.53 13.41
C VAL A 49 9.45 -7.00 13.12
N TRP A 50 9.56 -6.29 12.01
CA TRP A 50 10.76 -5.58 11.61
C TRP A 50 10.52 -4.08 11.77
N TYR A 51 11.38 -3.43 12.55
CA TYR A 51 11.21 -2.04 12.92
C TYR A 51 12.44 -1.20 12.57
N SER A 52 12.19 0.05 12.19
CA SER A 52 13.21 1.07 11.99
C SER A 52 13.40 1.90 13.27
N THR A 53 14.57 2.51 13.43
CA THR A 53 14.85 3.44 14.53
C THR A 53 15.01 4.85 13.97
N SER A 54 14.32 5.82 14.56
CA SER A 54 14.48 7.23 14.22
C SER A 54 15.52 7.89 15.12
N ASP A 55 16.43 8.66 14.54
CA ASP A 55 17.42 9.47 15.28
C ASP A 55 16.82 10.74 15.92
N ASN A 56 15.53 11.02 15.67
CA ASN A 56 14.87 12.19 16.24
C ASN A 56 14.56 11.97 17.72
N LYS A 57 15.43 12.52 18.58
CA LYS A 57 15.33 12.46 20.04
C LYS A 57 14.04 13.08 20.63
N LYS A 58 13.27 13.85 19.87
CA LYS A 58 11.98 14.41 20.32
C LYS A 58 10.82 13.41 20.21
N ARG A 59 11.01 12.27 19.53
CA ARG A 59 9.96 11.25 19.39
C ARG A 59 9.76 10.51 20.70
N LYS A 60 8.51 10.43 21.15
CA LYS A 60 8.12 9.59 22.30
C LYS A 60 8.41 8.10 22.05
N TYR A 61 8.17 7.65 20.82
CA TYR A 61 8.43 6.27 20.38
C TYR A 61 9.45 6.32 19.24
N PRO A 62 10.73 5.97 19.49
CA PRO A 62 11.79 6.07 18.48
C PRO A 62 11.67 4.98 17.41
N PHE A 63 11.01 3.87 17.73
CA PHE A 63 10.86 2.73 16.85
C PHE A 63 9.57 2.79 16.05
N SER A 64 9.64 2.52 14.75
CA SER A 64 8.47 2.44 13.86
C SER A 64 8.36 1.04 13.29
N TRP A 65 7.17 0.44 13.37
CA TRP A 65 6.89 -0.86 12.76
C TRP A 65 6.82 -0.71 11.24
N GLU A 66 7.70 -1.40 10.51
CA GLU A 66 7.80 -1.32 9.06
C GLU A 66 7.21 -2.54 8.36
N ILE A 67 7.59 -3.75 8.80
CA ILE A 67 7.23 -5.01 8.16
C ILE A 67 6.77 -6.03 9.21
N THR A 68 5.76 -6.82 8.87
CA THR A 68 5.41 -8.06 9.58
C THR A 68 5.93 -9.24 8.77
N GLN A 69 6.59 -10.19 9.42
CA GLN A 69 6.84 -11.52 8.92
C GLN A 69 5.92 -12.47 9.69
N THR A 70 4.89 -12.95 9.00
CA THR A 70 3.87 -13.82 9.58
C THR A 70 4.45 -15.19 9.94
N GLN A 71 3.76 -15.94 10.79
CA GLN A 71 4.09 -17.34 11.09
C GLN A 71 4.11 -18.27 9.85
N LYS A 72 3.49 -17.85 8.72
CA LYS A 72 3.54 -18.55 7.42
C LYS A 72 4.69 -18.05 6.52
N ASP A 73 5.62 -17.28 7.06
CA ASP A 73 6.76 -16.66 6.35
C ASP A 73 6.37 -15.68 5.23
N HIS A 74 5.15 -15.15 5.26
CA HIS A 74 4.79 -13.99 4.43
C HIS A 74 5.34 -12.71 5.03
N TYR A 75 5.89 -11.85 4.16
CA TYR A 75 6.35 -10.50 4.49
C TYR A 75 5.30 -9.48 4.08
N ILE A 76 4.99 -8.56 4.98
CA ILE A 76 3.94 -7.56 4.82
C ILE A 76 4.52 -6.19 5.17
N CYS A 77 4.60 -5.25 4.23
CA CYS A 77 4.95 -3.87 4.57
C CYS A 77 3.72 -3.17 5.14
N VAL A 78 3.67 -3.07 6.47
CA VAL A 78 2.51 -2.54 7.20
C VAL A 78 2.54 -1.03 7.34
N ASN A 79 3.71 -0.39 7.22
CA ASN A 79 3.82 1.07 7.25
C ASN A 79 3.31 1.66 5.94
N THR A 80 2.08 2.19 5.97
CA THR A 80 1.41 2.69 4.76
C THR A 80 2.08 3.91 4.17
N LEU A 81 2.90 4.64 4.94
CA LEU A 81 3.70 5.77 4.43
C LEU A 81 4.75 5.31 3.40
N ARG A 82 5.08 4.01 3.35
CA ARG A 82 6.02 3.45 2.38
C ARG A 82 5.41 3.22 1.00
N ALA A 83 4.09 3.13 0.89
CA ALA A 83 3.44 2.80 -0.38
C ALA A 83 3.76 3.83 -1.47
N ASN A 84 3.53 5.12 -1.19
CA ASN A 84 3.83 6.19 -2.15
C ASN A 84 5.34 6.25 -2.46
N GLN A 85 6.21 6.06 -1.46
CA GLN A 85 7.66 6.02 -1.68
C GLN A 85 8.08 4.89 -2.64
N LEU A 86 7.49 3.70 -2.45
CA LEU A 86 7.77 2.54 -3.30
C LEU A 86 7.21 2.71 -4.71
N VAL A 87 6.02 3.29 -4.85
CA VAL A 87 5.43 3.58 -6.17
C VAL A 87 6.27 4.60 -6.90
N GLU A 88 6.66 5.68 -6.26
CA GLU A 88 7.49 6.70 -6.90
C GLU A 88 8.86 6.16 -7.32
N GLU A 89 9.51 5.36 -6.46
CA GLU A 89 10.76 4.70 -6.81
C GLU A 89 10.57 3.78 -8.04
N ALA A 90 9.45 3.06 -8.11
CA ALA A 90 9.14 2.19 -9.24
C ALA A 90 8.84 2.97 -10.53
N ILE A 91 8.12 4.10 -10.45
CA ILE A 91 7.89 5.00 -11.59
C ILE A 91 9.24 5.54 -12.09
N THR A 92 10.05 6.09 -11.18
CA THR A 92 11.35 6.71 -11.50
C THR A 92 12.33 5.71 -12.10
N ASN A 93 12.32 4.48 -11.60
CA ASN A 93 13.17 3.39 -12.10
C ASN A 93 12.56 2.65 -13.31
N LYS A 94 11.45 3.15 -13.87
CA LYS A 94 10.79 2.55 -15.05
C LYS A 94 10.37 1.09 -14.84
N ALA A 95 10.03 0.72 -13.60
CA ALA A 95 9.58 -0.62 -13.25
C ALA A 95 8.07 -0.82 -13.49
N ILE A 96 7.30 0.27 -13.62
CA ILE A 96 5.88 0.24 -13.96
C ILE A 96 5.74 0.55 -15.45
N ASN A 97 5.38 -0.48 -16.24
CA ASN A 97 5.44 -0.42 -17.71
C ASN A 97 4.41 0.55 -18.29
N GLU A 98 3.29 0.75 -17.59
CA GLU A 98 2.21 1.63 -17.99
C GLU A 98 2.55 3.11 -17.78
N LEU A 99 3.59 3.42 -17.00
CA LEU A 99 3.94 4.77 -16.54
C LEU A 99 5.34 5.23 -16.99
N LEU A 100 5.81 4.73 -18.15
CA LEU A 100 7.16 4.99 -18.67
C LEU A 100 7.35 6.38 -19.29
N VAL A 101 6.28 7.00 -19.78
CA VAL A 101 6.31 8.25 -20.57
C VAL A 101 5.83 9.41 -19.70
N TYR A 102 6.77 10.21 -19.23
CA TYR A 102 6.52 11.48 -18.54
C TYR A 102 7.79 12.35 -18.54
N THR A 103 7.61 13.66 -18.43
CA THR A 103 8.67 14.66 -18.28
C THR A 103 8.69 15.28 -16.88
N ASN A 104 7.55 15.28 -16.18
CA ASN A 104 7.40 15.83 -14.84
C ASN A 104 6.57 14.91 -13.93
N LEU A 105 6.93 14.88 -12.64
CA LEU A 105 6.22 14.15 -11.58
C LEU A 105 5.97 15.11 -10.42
N ARG A 106 4.69 15.33 -10.10
CA ARG A 106 4.25 16.08 -8.91
C ARG A 106 3.54 15.16 -7.93
N ARG A 107 3.62 15.48 -6.64
CA ARG A 107 2.99 14.73 -5.55
C ARG A 107 1.88 15.54 -4.90
N GLU A 108 0.87 14.87 -4.33
CA GLU A 108 -0.14 15.47 -3.44
C GLU A 108 -0.86 16.68 -4.07
N VAL A 109 -1.15 16.61 -5.37
CA VAL A 109 -1.77 17.70 -6.13
C VAL A 109 -3.27 17.70 -5.85
N LYS A 110 -3.84 18.86 -5.50
CA LYS A 110 -5.29 18.99 -5.33
C LYS A 110 -6.01 18.81 -6.66
N TYR A 111 -7.10 18.07 -6.68
CA TYR A 111 -7.90 17.78 -7.87
C TYR A 111 -9.34 17.42 -7.52
N GLY A 112 -10.21 17.41 -8.54
CA GLY A 112 -11.61 17.03 -8.44
C GLY A 112 -12.48 18.04 -7.68
N ASP A 113 -13.79 17.91 -7.85
CA ASP A 113 -14.77 18.79 -7.21
C ASP A 113 -14.92 18.52 -5.70
N GLU A 114 -14.60 17.30 -5.26
CA GLU A 114 -14.71 16.91 -3.86
C GLU A 114 -13.45 17.32 -3.03
N ASN A 115 -12.49 18.07 -3.59
CA ASN A 115 -11.26 18.57 -2.93
C ASN A 115 -10.32 17.47 -2.40
N SER A 116 -10.10 16.38 -3.15
CA SER A 116 -9.04 15.42 -2.83
C SER A 116 -7.65 15.90 -3.24
N LYS A 117 -6.66 15.08 -2.87
CA LYS A 117 -5.30 15.18 -3.37
C LYS A 117 -4.96 13.86 -4.06
N ILE A 118 -4.47 13.94 -5.28
CA ILE A 118 -3.96 12.80 -6.02
C ILE A 118 -2.54 12.50 -5.52
N ASP A 119 -2.20 11.22 -5.37
CA ASP A 119 -0.87 10.83 -4.86
C ASP A 119 0.23 11.29 -5.82
N PHE A 120 0.05 11.04 -7.13
CA PHE A 120 0.96 11.49 -8.17
C PHE A 120 0.23 12.07 -9.37
N LEU A 121 0.84 13.09 -9.97
CA LEU A 121 0.44 13.66 -11.24
C LEU A 121 1.65 13.68 -12.18
N LEU A 122 1.59 12.86 -13.23
CA LEU A 122 2.59 12.85 -14.28
C LEU A 122 2.15 13.77 -15.42
N THR A 123 3.10 14.38 -16.10
CA THR A 123 2.88 15.16 -17.33
C THR A 123 3.87 14.72 -18.39
N ASP A 124 3.42 14.43 -19.61
CA ASP A 124 4.28 14.03 -20.74
C ASP A 124 4.75 15.24 -21.59
N GLU A 125 5.49 14.99 -22.68
CA GLU A 125 5.95 16.06 -23.58
C GLU A 125 4.82 16.81 -24.30
N ASN A 126 3.61 16.23 -24.38
CA ASN A 126 2.44 16.82 -25.03
C ASN A 126 1.53 17.54 -24.02
N ASN A 127 1.98 17.71 -22.77
CA ASN A 127 1.22 18.24 -21.64
C ASN A 127 -0.02 17.41 -21.27
N ILE A 128 -0.04 16.11 -21.60
CA ILE A 128 -1.09 15.20 -21.16
C ILE A 128 -0.83 14.83 -19.70
N GLU A 129 -1.82 15.09 -18.86
CA GLU A 129 -1.78 14.75 -17.44
C GLU A 129 -2.27 13.33 -17.15
N THR A 130 -1.53 12.61 -16.31
CA THR A 130 -1.89 11.30 -15.76
C THR A 130 -2.02 11.38 -14.25
N TYR A 131 -3.26 11.25 -13.77
CA TYR A 131 -3.63 11.24 -12.36
C TYR A 131 -3.48 9.83 -11.80
N ILE A 132 -2.66 9.64 -10.77
CA ILE A 132 -2.38 8.32 -10.20
C ILE A 132 -2.71 8.30 -8.72
N GLU A 133 -3.69 7.48 -8.36
CA GLU A 133 -4.07 7.18 -6.99
C GLU A 133 -3.44 5.85 -6.56
N VAL A 134 -2.81 5.81 -5.40
CA VAL A 134 -2.16 4.62 -4.84
C VAL A 134 -3.00 4.03 -3.71
N LYS A 135 -3.21 2.72 -3.76
CA LYS A 135 -3.85 1.95 -2.68
C LYS A 135 -2.92 0.84 -2.21
N SER A 136 -2.68 0.78 -0.91
CA SER A 136 -1.93 -0.32 -0.29
C SER A 136 -2.81 -1.55 -0.11
N VAL A 137 -2.37 -2.70 -0.64
CA VAL A 137 -3.06 -3.98 -0.50
C VAL A 137 -2.26 -4.89 0.42
N THR A 138 -2.80 -5.16 1.60
CA THR A 138 -2.21 -6.09 2.59
C THR A 138 -3.13 -7.22 3.01
N LEU A 139 -4.45 -7.10 2.75
CA LEU A 139 -5.41 -8.14 3.11
C LEU A 139 -5.29 -9.32 2.15
N LEU A 140 -4.73 -10.42 2.64
CA LEU A 140 -4.76 -11.72 1.99
C LEU A 140 -6.05 -12.45 2.39
N GLY A 141 -6.75 -13.03 1.42
CA GLY A 141 -7.96 -13.81 1.69
C GLY A 141 -7.70 -15.07 2.49
N ASP A 142 -8.74 -15.56 3.17
CA ASP A 142 -8.66 -16.76 4.00
C ASP A 142 -8.55 -18.04 3.15
N GLY A 143 -7.90 -19.06 3.72
CA GLY A 143 -7.72 -20.38 3.11
C GLY A 143 -6.24 -20.75 2.90
N PRO A 144 -5.86 -22.03 3.02
CA PRO A 144 -4.45 -22.46 2.98
C PRO A 144 -3.76 -22.21 1.63
N GLU A 145 -4.52 -22.17 0.53
CA GLU A 145 -4.00 -21.93 -0.82
C GLU A 145 -4.44 -20.59 -1.42
N ASN A 146 -5.15 -19.77 -0.65
CA ASN A 146 -5.67 -18.52 -1.15
C ASN A 146 -4.53 -17.50 -1.35
N LYS A 147 -4.38 -17.02 -2.58
CA LYS A 147 -3.41 -15.99 -2.96
C LYS A 147 -4.10 -14.70 -3.44
N GLN A 148 -5.40 -14.58 -3.14
CA GLN A 148 -6.21 -13.42 -3.49
C GLN A 148 -5.95 -12.30 -2.48
N GLY A 149 -5.49 -11.17 -2.99
CA GLY A 149 -5.42 -9.91 -2.28
C GLY A 149 -6.71 -9.13 -2.41
N TYR A 150 -7.05 -8.39 -1.37
CA TYR A 150 -8.26 -7.61 -1.30
C TYR A 150 -8.00 -6.17 -0.87
N PHE A 151 -8.77 -5.25 -1.45
CA PHE A 151 -8.89 -3.89 -0.95
C PHE A 151 -10.37 -3.45 -1.02
N PRO A 152 -10.90 -2.75 0.00
CA PRO A 152 -10.23 -2.38 1.25
C PRO A 152 -10.29 -3.48 2.33
N ASP A 153 -9.62 -3.26 3.47
CA ASP A 153 -9.72 -4.12 4.67
C ASP A 153 -10.78 -3.65 5.69
N ALA A 154 -11.42 -2.52 5.41
CA ALA A 154 -12.58 -1.95 6.11
C ALA A 154 -13.32 -0.99 5.17
N VAL A 155 -14.59 -0.66 5.46
CA VAL A 155 -15.36 0.33 4.68
C VAL A 155 -14.60 1.65 4.55
N THR A 156 -14.48 2.19 3.34
CA THR A 156 -13.63 3.34 3.00
C THR A 156 -14.36 4.42 2.20
N LEU A 157 -15.05 5.33 2.90
CA LEU A 157 -15.68 6.51 2.27
C LEU A 157 -14.66 7.37 1.48
N ARG A 158 -13.42 7.45 1.98
CA ARG A 158 -12.34 8.16 1.28
C ARG A 158 -11.92 7.45 0.00
N GLY A 159 -11.81 6.12 0.01
CA GLY A 159 -11.50 5.36 -1.21
C GLY A 159 -12.60 5.47 -2.26
N GLN A 160 -13.87 5.43 -1.82
CA GLN A 160 -15.04 5.63 -2.69
C GLN A 160 -15.03 7.02 -3.34
N LYS A 161 -14.74 8.07 -2.56
CA LYS A 161 -14.55 9.44 -3.05
C LYS A 161 -13.49 9.53 -4.15
N HIS A 162 -12.30 9.00 -3.89
CA HIS A 162 -11.20 9.08 -4.86
C HIS A 162 -11.55 8.34 -6.17
N LEU A 163 -12.32 7.24 -6.13
CA LEU A 163 -12.78 6.57 -7.36
C LEU A 163 -13.70 7.47 -8.20
N ARG A 164 -14.60 8.23 -7.56
CA ARG A 164 -15.47 9.19 -8.28
C ARG A 164 -14.65 10.30 -8.92
N GLU A 165 -13.66 10.84 -8.23
CA GLU A 165 -12.79 11.89 -8.78
C GLU A 165 -11.90 11.36 -9.92
N LEU A 166 -11.43 10.11 -9.88
CA LEU A 166 -10.73 9.50 -11.02
C LEU A 166 -11.65 9.35 -12.25
N ILE A 167 -12.92 8.97 -12.06
CA ILE A 167 -13.92 8.96 -13.14
C ILE A 167 -14.10 10.36 -13.71
N GLU A 168 -14.18 11.37 -12.87
CA GLU A 168 -14.30 12.77 -13.28
C GLU A 168 -13.11 13.18 -14.15
N MET A 169 -11.88 12.84 -13.76
CA MET A 169 -10.67 13.13 -14.57
C MET A 169 -10.70 12.44 -15.93
N LYS A 170 -11.21 11.20 -16.01
CA LYS A 170 -11.42 10.52 -17.30
C LYS A 170 -12.42 11.26 -18.18
N GLN A 171 -13.53 11.73 -17.61
CA GLN A 171 -14.56 12.46 -18.33
C GLN A 171 -14.05 13.82 -18.86
N GLN A 172 -13.10 14.44 -18.15
CA GLN A 172 -12.42 15.66 -18.58
C GLN A 172 -11.33 15.42 -19.65
N GLY A 173 -11.10 14.16 -20.05
CA GLY A 173 -10.14 13.78 -21.09
C GLY A 173 -8.72 13.51 -20.57
N HIS A 174 -8.51 13.51 -19.25
CA HIS A 174 -7.22 13.15 -18.66
C HIS A 174 -7.05 11.63 -18.59
N ARG A 175 -5.80 11.18 -18.43
CA ARG A 175 -5.50 9.80 -18.06
C ARG A 175 -5.63 9.65 -16.55
N ALA A 176 -6.25 8.58 -16.08
CA ALA A 176 -6.44 8.31 -14.66
C ALA A 176 -6.10 6.85 -14.37
N VAL A 177 -5.31 6.63 -13.32
CA VAL A 177 -4.79 5.33 -12.93
C VAL A 177 -5.04 5.10 -11.45
N LEU A 178 -5.63 3.96 -11.11
CA LEU A 178 -5.61 3.41 -9.77
C LEU A 178 -4.53 2.33 -9.69
N LEU A 179 -3.53 2.55 -8.85
CA LEU A 179 -2.40 1.65 -8.65
C LEU A 179 -2.50 0.96 -7.29
N PHE A 180 -2.74 -0.34 -7.31
CA PHE A 180 -2.64 -1.19 -6.13
C PHE A 180 -1.19 -1.57 -5.85
N ALA A 181 -0.58 -0.94 -4.84
CA ALA A 181 0.70 -1.35 -4.30
C ALA A 181 0.48 -2.58 -3.40
N VAL A 182 0.81 -3.76 -3.90
CA VAL A 182 0.61 -5.04 -3.20
C VAL A 182 1.80 -5.29 -2.28
N LEU A 183 1.57 -5.02 -1.00
CA LEU A 183 2.58 -4.97 0.05
C LEU A 183 2.58 -6.23 0.92
N HIS A 184 2.12 -7.36 0.39
CA HIS A 184 2.05 -8.64 1.08
C HIS A 184 2.57 -9.76 0.16
N SER A 185 3.64 -10.46 0.55
CA SER A 185 4.34 -11.43 -0.31
C SER A 185 3.51 -12.67 -0.69
N GLY A 186 2.49 -13.02 0.10
CA GLY A 186 1.54 -14.10 -0.21
C GLY A 186 0.47 -13.77 -1.29
N ILE A 187 0.32 -12.51 -1.71
CA ILE A 187 -0.71 -12.10 -2.68
C ILE A 187 -0.20 -12.29 -4.12
N ASN A 188 -1.02 -12.89 -4.99
CA ASN A 188 -0.73 -13.09 -6.42
C ASN A 188 -1.82 -12.56 -7.36
N SER A 189 -2.88 -11.95 -6.83
CA SER A 189 -3.91 -11.25 -7.61
C SER A 189 -4.63 -10.26 -6.71
N VAL A 190 -5.25 -9.21 -7.26
CA VAL A 190 -5.99 -8.21 -6.48
C VAL A 190 -7.44 -8.18 -6.92
N MET A 191 -8.36 -7.99 -5.98
CA MET A 191 -9.80 -7.84 -6.23
C MET A 191 -10.38 -6.85 -5.22
N ALA A 192 -11.43 -6.12 -5.59
CA ALA A 192 -12.15 -5.33 -4.60
C ALA A 192 -12.88 -6.22 -3.60
N ALA A 193 -12.79 -5.89 -2.31
CA ALA A 193 -13.40 -6.63 -1.23
C ALA A 193 -14.92 -6.37 -1.15
N LYS A 194 -15.71 -6.87 -2.10
CA LYS A 194 -17.17 -6.69 -2.15
C LYS A 194 -17.87 -7.11 -0.85
N HIS A 195 -17.31 -8.10 -0.16
CA HIS A 195 -17.80 -8.58 1.14
C HIS A 195 -17.49 -7.65 2.33
N ILE A 196 -16.63 -6.64 2.14
CA ILE A 196 -16.26 -5.64 3.16
C ILE A 196 -16.86 -4.28 2.79
N ASP A 197 -16.68 -3.84 1.54
CA ASP A 197 -17.17 -2.56 1.02
C ASP A 197 -17.75 -2.76 -0.38
N ALA A 198 -19.03 -3.12 -0.43
CA ALA A 198 -19.76 -3.36 -1.69
C ALA A 198 -19.84 -2.09 -2.56
N GLU A 199 -19.92 -0.92 -1.94
CA GLU A 199 -19.98 0.36 -2.65
C GLU A 199 -18.64 0.69 -3.31
N TYR A 200 -17.52 0.47 -2.62
CA TYR A 200 -16.20 0.60 -3.23
C TYR A 200 -16.02 -0.36 -4.41
N ALA A 201 -16.48 -1.61 -4.27
CA ALA A 201 -16.44 -2.59 -5.36
C ALA A 201 -17.26 -2.14 -6.57
N ALA A 202 -18.48 -1.65 -6.37
CA ALA A 202 -19.34 -1.13 -7.44
C ALA A 202 -18.72 0.10 -8.12
N LEU A 203 -18.17 1.04 -7.34
CA LEU A 203 -17.48 2.21 -7.87
C LEU A 203 -16.21 1.85 -8.64
N LEU A 204 -15.48 0.79 -8.23
CA LEU A 204 -14.30 0.34 -8.96
C LEU A 204 -14.68 -0.23 -10.33
N SER A 205 -15.72 -1.07 -10.40
CA SER A 205 -16.25 -1.56 -11.68
C SER A 205 -16.68 -0.40 -12.58
N LYS A 206 -17.41 0.58 -12.02
CA LYS A 206 -17.77 1.80 -12.74
C LYS A 206 -16.54 2.59 -13.21
N ALA A 207 -15.51 2.74 -12.39
CA ALA A 207 -14.28 3.44 -12.77
C ALA A 207 -13.62 2.79 -13.99
N ILE A 208 -13.56 1.47 -14.03
CA ILE A 208 -13.05 0.70 -15.17
C ILE A 208 -13.91 0.94 -16.43
N GLU A 209 -15.24 0.93 -16.31
CA GLU A 209 -16.16 1.23 -17.43
C GLU A 209 -15.93 2.63 -18.03
N TYR A 210 -15.61 3.63 -17.21
CA TYR A 210 -15.26 4.99 -17.66
C TYR A 210 -13.79 5.12 -18.13
N GLY A 211 -13.05 4.01 -18.16
CA GLY A 211 -11.68 3.96 -18.68
C GLY A 211 -10.60 4.41 -17.71
N VAL A 212 -10.86 4.37 -16.39
CA VAL A 212 -9.80 4.43 -15.38
C VAL A 212 -8.98 3.15 -15.48
N GLU A 213 -7.67 3.29 -15.64
CA GLU A 213 -6.77 2.14 -15.69
C GLU A 213 -6.54 1.62 -14.27
N VAL A 214 -6.66 0.31 -14.07
CA VAL A 214 -6.46 -0.31 -12.77
C VAL A 214 -5.33 -1.32 -12.87
N ILE A 215 -4.22 -1.02 -12.20
CA ILE A 215 -3.01 -1.82 -12.23
C ILE A 215 -2.62 -2.27 -10.82
N ALA A 216 -1.95 -3.40 -10.71
CA ALA A 216 -1.43 -3.90 -9.45
C ALA A 216 0.03 -4.31 -9.59
N TYR A 217 0.86 -3.88 -8.65
CA TYR A 217 2.28 -4.23 -8.61
C TYR A 217 2.62 -4.81 -7.25
N LYS A 218 3.26 -5.98 -7.26
CA LYS A 218 3.73 -6.69 -6.08
C LYS A 218 5.11 -6.23 -5.65
N ALA A 219 5.24 -6.00 -4.36
CA ALA A 219 6.51 -5.79 -3.71
C ALA A 219 7.28 -7.11 -3.62
N ASN A 220 8.53 -7.08 -4.06
CA ASN A 220 9.52 -8.08 -3.69
C ASN A 220 10.17 -7.68 -2.36
N PHE A 221 10.39 -8.67 -1.51
CA PHE A 221 11.03 -8.51 -0.20
C PHE A 221 12.34 -9.29 -0.24
N SER A 222 13.46 -8.62 0.03
CA SER A 222 14.76 -9.27 0.13
C SER A 222 15.39 -8.94 1.47
N THR A 223 15.76 -9.97 2.22
CA THR A 223 16.40 -9.85 3.53
C THR A 223 17.86 -10.30 3.44
N ILE A 224 18.79 -9.37 3.59
CA ILE A 224 20.23 -9.68 3.68
C ILE A 224 20.72 -9.18 5.04
N ARG A 225 20.97 -10.12 5.96
CA ARG A 225 21.28 -9.82 7.37
C ARG A 225 20.13 -8.99 7.99
N SER A 226 20.43 -7.79 8.50
CA SER A 226 19.46 -6.83 9.06
C SER A 226 18.95 -5.80 8.05
N ASN A 227 19.35 -5.90 6.77
CA ASN A 227 18.83 -5.01 5.74
C ASN A 227 17.66 -5.68 5.04
N VAL A 228 16.52 -4.99 5.02
CA VAL A 228 15.37 -5.39 4.20
C VAL A 228 15.23 -4.40 3.06
N THR A 229 15.24 -4.94 1.86
CA THR A 229 14.94 -4.20 0.64
C THR A 229 13.52 -4.53 0.22
N VAL A 230 12.74 -3.48 -0.05
CA VAL A 230 11.38 -3.59 -0.61
C VAL A 230 11.36 -2.81 -1.92
N SER A 231 10.86 -3.43 -2.99
CA SER A 231 10.71 -2.80 -4.30
C SER A 231 9.49 -3.35 -5.03
N LEU A 232 8.69 -2.48 -5.65
CA LEU A 232 7.60 -2.91 -6.54
C LEU A 232 8.19 -3.32 -7.90
N VAL A 233 8.01 -4.58 -8.28
CA VAL A 233 8.70 -5.15 -9.46
C VAL A 233 7.86 -6.07 -10.33
N GLN A 234 6.78 -6.65 -9.79
CA GLN A 234 6.02 -7.68 -10.49
C GLN A 234 4.57 -7.22 -10.73
N PRO A 235 4.12 -7.05 -11.98
CA PRO A 235 2.70 -6.80 -12.24
C PRO A 235 1.86 -8.03 -11.82
N LEU A 236 0.70 -7.77 -11.25
CA LEU A 236 -0.27 -8.81 -10.86
C LEU A 236 -1.61 -8.59 -11.57
N PRO A 237 -2.37 -9.67 -11.83
CA PRO A 237 -3.72 -9.55 -12.36
C PRO A 237 -4.64 -8.87 -11.34
N VAL A 238 -5.40 -7.88 -11.83
CA VAL A 238 -6.56 -7.31 -11.14
C VAL A 238 -7.80 -8.02 -11.64
N LYS A 239 -8.54 -8.65 -10.74
CA LYS A 239 -9.81 -9.32 -11.03
C LYS A 239 -10.97 -8.39 -10.70
N ILE A 240 -11.97 -8.40 -11.57
CA ILE A 240 -13.22 -7.67 -11.39
C ILE A 240 -14.22 -8.61 -10.73
N ASN A 241 -15.07 -8.08 -9.85
CA ASN A 241 -16.17 -8.85 -9.29
C ASN A 241 -17.24 -9.04 -10.35
N ASP A 242 -17.73 -10.27 -10.50
CA ASP A 242 -18.95 -10.55 -11.26
C ASP A 242 -20.20 -9.89 -10.61
#